data_AF-A0A3B9E9D0-F1
#
_entry.id   AF-A0A3B9E9D0-F1
#
_cell.length_a   1.000
_cell.length_b   1.000
_cell.length_c   1.000
_cell.angle_alpha   90.00
_cell.angle_beta   90.00
_cell.angle_gamma   90.00
#
_symmetry.space_group_name_H-M   'P 1'
#
loop_
_entity.id
_entity.type
_entity.pdbx_description
1 polymer ?
#
loop_
_entity_poly.entity_id
_entity_poly.type
_entity_poly.pdbx_seq_one_letter_code
_entity_poly.pdbx_strand_id
1 'polypeptide(L)' 'MPVSPKEIDSGKLYTVSETAKILAVTDQTVRKHLGVKNLPGKKVGRRWLVKGSEIQKFIGELGW' A
#
# COMPACT_ATOMS: atom_id res chain seq x y z
N MET A 1 -1.41 10.74 10.76
CA MET A 1 -2.23 9.76 11.49
C MET A 1 -2.24 8.47 10.68
N PRO A 2 -1.94 7.31 11.28
CA PRO A 2 -2.16 6.02 10.62
C PRO A 2 -3.67 5.81 10.48
N VAL A 3 -4.12 5.50 9.27
CA VAL A 3 -5.54 5.22 9.00
C VAL A 3 -5.84 3.77 9.35
N SER A 4 -6.92 3.55 10.10
CA SER A 4 -7.35 2.22 10.53
C SER A 4 -7.67 1.33 9.31
N PRO A 5 -7.30 0.02 9.31
CA PRO A 5 -7.51 -0.89 8.17
C PRO A 5 -8.97 -0.98 7.68
N LYS A 6 -9.95 -0.68 8.54
CA LYS A 6 -11.39 -0.72 8.24
C LYS A 6 -11.87 0.37 7.27
N GLU A 7 -11.05 1.36 6.95
CA GLU A 7 -11.42 2.47 6.05
C GLU A 7 -10.78 2.39 4.65
N ILE A 8 -10.04 1.31 4.36
CA ILE A 8 -9.41 1.13 3.04
C ILE A 8 -10.48 0.69 2.05
N ASP A 9 -10.68 1.45 0.97
CA ASP A 9 -11.54 1.08 -0.15
C ASP A 9 -10.80 0.09 -1.06
N SER A 10 -11.29 -1.15 -1.15
CA SER A 10 -10.68 -2.22 -1.95
C SER A 10 -10.60 -1.90 -3.45
N GLY A 11 -11.51 -1.07 -3.98
CA GLY A 11 -11.57 -0.69 -5.39
C GLY A 11 -10.66 0.47 -5.76
N LYS A 12 -10.24 1.27 -4.77
CA LYS A 12 -9.44 2.48 -4.99
C LYS A 12 -7.96 2.16 -5.23
N LEU A 13 -7.32 3.01 -6.04
CA LEU A 13 -5.87 3.04 -6.21
C LEU A 13 -5.26 4.08 -5.29
N TYR A 14 -4.21 3.68 -4.57
CA TYR A 14 -3.48 4.50 -3.63
C TYR A 14 -2.05 4.73 -4.13
N THR A 15 -1.57 5.94 -3.98
CA THR A 15 -0.17 6.30 -4.23
C THR A 15 0.73 5.76 -3.13
N VAL A 16 2.03 5.70 -3.41
CA VAL A 16 3.07 5.32 -2.42
C VAL A 16 2.91 6.06 -1.10
N SER A 17 2.65 7.37 -1.13
CA SER A 17 2.53 8.19 0.08
C SER A 17 1.25 7.88 0.85
N GLU A 18 0.14 7.63 0.17
CA GLU A 18 -1.10 7.20 0.83
C GLU A 18 -0.94 5.80 1.43
N THR A 19 -0.35 4.87 0.70
CA THR A 19 -0.04 3.52 1.19
C THR A 19 0.90 3.56 2.39
N ALA A 20 1.89 4.44 2.40
CA ALA A 20 2.81 4.65 3.51
C ALA A 20 2.07 5.12 4.77
N LYS A 21 1.14 6.07 4.62
CA LYS A 21 0.26 6.53 5.70
C LYS A 21 -0.65 5.41 6.23
N ILE A 22 -1.18 4.56 5.34
CA ILE A 22 -2.01 3.41 5.73
C ILE A 22 -1.22 2.38 6.51
N LEU A 23 -0.03 2.03 6.03
CA LEU A 23 0.82 1.02 6.66
C LEU A 23 1.64 1.58 7.83
N ALA A 24 1.54 2.87 8.15
CA ALA A 24 2.33 3.56 9.16
C ALA A 24 3.86 3.42 8.96
N VAL A 25 4.32 3.36 7.71
CA VAL A 25 5.74 3.26 7.33
C VAL A 25 6.17 4.44 6.47
N THR A 26 7.44 4.47 6.07
CA THR A 26 7.95 5.49 5.15
C THR A 26 7.66 5.13 3.68
N ASP A 27 7.57 6.14 2.82
CA ASP A 27 7.50 5.96 1.36
C ASP A 27 8.62 5.07 0.81
N GLN A 28 9.81 5.13 1.42
CA GLN A 28 10.96 4.32 1.04
C GLN A 28 10.69 2.83 1.31
N THR A 29 10.12 2.50 2.46
CA THR A 29 9.72 1.12 2.81
C THR A 29 8.68 0.60 1.83
N VAL A 30 7.66 1.39 1.48
CA VAL A 30 6.66 1.01 0.47
C VAL A 30 7.30 0.76 -0.90
N ARG A 31 8.21 1.64 -1.35
CA ARG A 31 8.96 1.44 -2.61
C ARG A 31 9.80 0.18 -2.60
N LYS A 32 10.41 -0.16 -1.45
CA LYS A 32 11.16 -1.41 -1.28
C LYS A 32 10.23 -2.61 -1.46
N HIS A 33 9.07 -2.64 -0.79
CA HIS A 33 8.08 -3.72 -0.93
C HIS A 33 7.55 -3.86 -2.35
N LEU A 34 7.32 -2.75 -3.05
CA LEU A 34 6.96 -2.74 -4.48
C LEU A 34 8.07 -3.32 -5.35
N GLY A 35 9.33 -2.96 -5.08
CA GLY A 35 10.49 -3.43 -5.83
C GLY A 35 10.77 -4.93 -5.67
N VAL A 36 10.60 -5.46 -4.46
CA VAL A 36 10.76 -6.90 -4.17
C VAL A 36 9.49 -7.71 -4.42
N LYS A 37 8.41 -7.08 -4.91
CA LYS A 37 7.09 -7.68 -5.19
C LYS A 37 6.36 -8.27 -3.98
N ASN A 38 6.73 -7.91 -2.75
CA ASN A 38 5.97 -8.27 -1.55
C ASN A 38 4.63 -7.52 -1.47
N LEU A 39 4.57 -6.30 -2.02
CA LEU A 39 3.32 -5.55 -2.15
C LEU A 39 3.04 -5.35 -3.64
N PRO A 40 2.00 -5.99 -4.21
CA PRO A 40 1.67 -5.84 -5.62
C PRO A 40 1.23 -4.40 -5.93
N GLY A 41 1.90 -3.76 -6.88
CA GLY A 41 1.51 -2.45 -7.40
C GLY A 41 1.73 -2.34 -8.90
N LYS A 42 1.15 -1.30 -9.50
CA LYS A 42 1.29 -1.01 -10.92
C LYS A 42 1.88 0.38 -11.12
N LYS A 43 2.87 0.48 -11.99
CA LYS A 43 3.41 1.77 -12.42
C LYS A 43 2.50 2.35 -13.51
N VAL A 44 1.94 3.53 -13.25
CA VAL A 44 1.11 4.29 -14.18
C VAL A 44 1.79 5.64 -14.41
N GLY A 45 2.34 5.81 -15.61
CA GLY A 45 3.23 6.92 -15.93
C GLY A 45 4.44 6.96 -14.99
N ARG A 46 4.59 8.06 -14.25
CA ARG A 46 5.70 8.27 -13.28
C ARG A 46 5.37 7.82 -11.85
N ARG A 47 4.14 7.35 -11.58
CA ARG A 47 3.68 7.02 -10.23
C ARG A 47 3.48 5.52 -10.06
N TRP A 48 3.75 5.04 -8.86
CA TRP A 48 3.31 3.72 -8.41
C TRP A 48 1.96 3.82 -7.74
N LEU A 49 1.06 2.91 -8.11
CA LEU A 49 -0.28 2.80 -7.56
C LEU A 49 -0.49 1.38 -7.01
N VAL A 50 -1.12 1.30 -5.85
CA VAL A 50 -1.43 0.06 -5.14
C VAL A 50 -2.94 -0.02 -4.98
N LYS A 51 -3.55 -1.15 -5.33
CA LYS A 51 -4.98 -1.34 -5.17
C LYS A 51 -5.29 -1.58 -3.70
N GLY A 52 -6.37 -0.98 -3.17
CA GLY A 52 -6.73 -1.11 -1.76
C GLY A 52 -6.91 -2.57 -1.32
N SER A 53 -7.42 -3.44 -2.20
CA SER A 53 -7.52 -4.88 -1.94
C SER A 53 -6.16 -5.53 -1.65
N GLU A 54 -5.10 -5.08 -2.31
CA GLU A 54 -3.74 -5.60 -2.09
C GLU A 54 -3.15 -5.06 -0.79
N ILE A 55 -3.47 -3.82 -0.41
CA ILE A 55 -3.08 -3.26 0.89
C ILE A 55 -3.75 -4.03 2.03
N GLN A 56 -5.06 -4.32 1.90
CA GLN A 56 -5.80 -5.12 2.89
C GLN A 56 -5.20 -6.53 3.06
N LYS A 57 -4.89 -7.22 1.95
CA LYS A 57 -4.21 -8.52 1.98
C LYS A 57 -2.85 -8.42 2.67
N PHE A 58 -2.06 -7.41 2.31
CA PHE A 58 -0.74 -7.20 2.87
C PHE A 58 -0.78 -6.97 4.40
N ILE A 59 -1.79 -6.25 4.90
CA ILE A 59 -2.01 -6.10 6.35
C ILE A 59 -2.39 -7.43 6.99
N GLY A 60 -3.27 -8.21 6.35
CA GLY A 60 -3.66 -9.54 6.84
C GLY A 60 -2.50 -10.54 6.89
N GLU A 61 -1.59 -10.49 5.92
CA GLU A 61 -0.36 -11.31 5.90
C GLU A 61 0.65 -10.88 6.97
N LEU A 62 0.64 -9.61 7.37
CA LEU A 62 1.51 -9.05 8.40
C LEU A 62 1.13 -9.47 9.83
N GLY A 63 -0.02 -10.13 10.03
CA GLY A 63 -0.44 -10.68 11.32
C GLY A 63 -0.41 -9.64 12.45
N TRP A 64 -1.39 -8.72 12.46
CA TRP A 64 -1.67 -7.82 13.57
C TRP A 64 -3.07 -8.08 14.13
#